data_AF-A0A8H7ZQW5-F1
#
_entry.id   AF-A0A8H7ZQW5-F1
#
_cell.length_a   1.000
_cell.length_b   1.000
_cell.length_c   1.000
_cell.angle_alpha   90.00
_cell.angle_beta   90.00
_cell.angle_gamma   90.00
#
_symmetry.space_group_name_H-M   'P 1'
#
loop_
_entity.id
_entity.type
_entity.pdbx_description
1 polymer ?
#
loop_
_entity_poly.entity_id
_entity_poly.type
_entity_poly.pdbx_seq_one_letter_code
_entity_poly.pdbx_strand_id
1 'polypeptide(L)'
;MRLKVHGQRAAAARPALERRARERRRRRQQQRRRRRAGHLASAGDPETAAAAGQESAVHRRARGRARPTRRTWRHHARGRRPRRREAGDQKVLESKYQRLVQEQNTLKALPNKTKYKESQLAIMDVTNELQQNTYVLARNLKSHPSVAQNLLKIQTERSTLQALISKTIRELKEYRFDSLSATVEEEYRKKNILKNTIQQEKAAMEMLKGLQRELGNEKVVLEEEKNERALVIQQLKDTIQEINALTTSEQKYIKKETKAHEASVRQQCQMKEQALQEEKANLQKQIEQELKAHDKIVEFLNHQRSQLEQQIQQWMVKYEEDTEAKAKELEDLKQRRAQDLDKYEELVVKYEELERIVEDDRETRRKVAEEQRELAVKDKACRRIQRWWRRLRSVKLVEAKSAKKPAKSAKKKGSGKKSAKAPKKGKK
;
A
#
# COMPACT_ATOMS: atom_id res chain seq x y z
N MET A 1 -17.46 -8.43 -25.25
CA MET A 1 -18.52 -8.01 -24.31
C MET A 1 -18.47 -8.61 -22.90
N ARG A 2 -17.60 -9.59 -22.57
CA ARG A 2 -17.54 -10.19 -21.21
C ARG A 2 -16.78 -9.36 -20.14
N LEU A 3 -15.98 -8.37 -20.52
CA LEU A 3 -15.17 -7.57 -19.58
C LEU A 3 -15.93 -6.40 -18.92
N LYS A 4 -17.06 -5.95 -19.47
CA LYS A 4 -17.87 -4.85 -18.88
C LYS A 4 -18.77 -5.29 -17.72
N VAL A 5 -19.07 -6.58 -17.59
CA VAL A 5 -19.99 -7.11 -16.57
C VAL A 5 -19.29 -7.30 -15.20
N HIS A 6 -17.97 -7.54 -15.17
CA HIS A 6 -17.23 -7.67 -13.91
C HIS A 6 -16.90 -6.33 -13.23
N GLY A 7 -16.74 -5.25 -13.99
CA GLY A 7 -16.54 -3.90 -13.44
C GLY A 7 -17.76 -3.37 -12.70
N GLN A 8 -18.98 -3.65 -13.19
CA GLN A 8 -20.22 -3.20 -12.55
C GLN A 8 -20.56 -3.98 -11.27
N ARG A 9 -20.23 -5.28 -11.18
CA ARG A 9 -20.39 -6.07 -9.94
C ARG A 9 -19.42 -5.66 -8.83
N ALA A 10 -18.20 -5.23 -9.16
CA ALA A 10 -17.23 -4.75 -8.18
C ALA A 10 -17.59 -3.36 -7.61
N ALA A 11 -18.19 -2.49 -8.42
CA ALA A 11 -18.65 -1.16 -7.99
C ALA A 11 -19.85 -1.23 -7.03
N ALA A 12 -20.75 -2.21 -7.19
CA ALA A 12 -21.91 -2.40 -6.31
C ALA A 12 -21.56 -3.01 -4.93
N ALA A 13 -20.42 -3.70 -4.80
CA ALA A 13 -20.04 -4.40 -3.56
C ALA A 13 -19.34 -3.50 -2.51
N ARG A 14 -18.65 -2.44 -2.96
CA ARG A 14 -17.94 -1.49 -2.08
C ARG A 14 -18.86 -0.80 -1.05
N PRO A 15 -20.03 -0.24 -1.41
CA PRO A 15 -20.93 0.37 -0.41
C PRO A 15 -21.53 -0.64 0.58
N ALA A 16 -21.69 -1.91 0.19
CA ALA A 16 -22.18 -2.96 1.08
C ALA A 16 -21.15 -3.36 2.14
N LEU A 17 -19.86 -3.42 1.77
CA LEU A 17 -18.76 -3.69 2.70
C LEU A 17 -18.55 -2.54 3.68
N GLU A 18 -18.64 -1.28 3.23
CA GLU A 18 -18.57 -0.12 4.11
C GLU A 18 -19.75 -0.04 5.11
N ARG A 19 -20.97 -0.39 4.66
CA ARG A 19 -22.13 -0.48 5.56
C ARG A 19 -21.93 -1.53 6.64
N ARG A 20 -21.41 -2.72 6.29
CA ARG A 20 -21.06 -3.78 7.26
C ARG A 20 -19.95 -3.36 8.22
N ALA A 21 -18.95 -2.62 7.75
CA ALA A 21 -17.88 -2.09 8.61
C ALA A 21 -18.41 -1.03 9.61
N ARG A 22 -19.28 -0.13 9.15
CA ARG A 22 -19.93 0.88 10.03
C ARG A 22 -20.83 0.23 11.07
N GLU A 23 -21.57 -0.82 10.72
CA GLU A 23 -22.43 -1.55 11.65
C GLU A 23 -21.61 -2.30 12.71
N ARG A 24 -20.48 -2.92 12.33
CA ARG A 24 -19.54 -3.54 13.28
C ARG A 24 -18.94 -2.51 14.26
N ARG A 25 -18.61 -1.31 13.79
CA ARG A 25 -18.14 -0.20 14.66
C ARG A 25 -19.23 0.24 15.65
N ARG A 26 -20.48 0.38 15.20
CA ARG A 26 -21.63 0.70 16.08
C ARG A 26 -21.86 -0.37 17.15
N ARG A 27 -21.81 -1.66 16.80
CA ARG A 27 -21.94 -2.77 17.76
C ARG A 27 -20.82 -2.77 18.81
N ARG A 28 -19.56 -2.55 18.40
CA ARG A 28 -18.42 -2.39 19.32
C ARG A 28 -18.60 -1.20 20.27
N GLN A 29 -19.12 -0.08 19.78
CA GLN A 29 -19.37 1.12 20.59
C GLN A 29 -20.53 0.91 21.58
N GLN A 30 -21.57 0.17 21.19
CA GLN A 30 -22.71 -0.18 22.05
C GLN A 30 -22.31 -1.19 23.14
N GLN A 31 -21.44 -2.17 22.83
CA GLN A 31 -20.84 -3.05 23.84
C GLN A 31 -19.97 -2.30 24.83
N ARG A 32 -19.16 -1.32 24.39
CA ARG A 32 -18.38 -0.45 25.29
C ARG A 32 -19.27 0.38 26.21
N ARG A 33 -20.39 0.91 25.71
CA ARG A 33 -21.39 1.62 26.52
C ARG A 33 -22.05 0.71 27.55
N ARG A 34 -22.43 -0.51 27.17
CA ARG A 34 -22.98 -1.50 28.11
C ARG A 34 -21.99 -1.92 29.18
N ARG A 35 -20.72 -2.11 28.84
CA ARG A 35 -19.66 -2.39 29.84
C ARG A 35 -19.44 -1.22 30.80
N ARG A 36 -19.46 0.02 30.32
CA ARG A 36 -19.38 1.21 31.19
C ARG A 36 -20.61 1.36 32.09
N ALA A 37 -21.81 1.08 31.58
CA ALA A 37 -23.04 1.10 32.37
C ALA A 37 -23.09 -0.01 33.43
N GLY A 38 -22.58 -1.21 33.10
CA GLY A 38 -22.44 -2.30 34.07
C GLY A 38 -21.39 -2.04 35.14
N HIS A 39 -20.33 -1.28 34.82
CA HIS A 39 -19.32 -0.88 35.80
C HIS A 39 -19.82 0.24 36.73
N LEU A 40 -20.69 1.12 36.25
CA LEU A 40 -21.36 2.15 37.07
C LEU A 40 -22.46 1.58 37.99
N ALA A 41 -23.04 0.42 37.65
CA ALA A 41 -24.01 -0.27 38.51
C ALA A 41 -23.36 -1.11 39.63
N SER A 42 -22.04 -1.30 39.61
CA SER A 42 -21.30 -2.12 40.58
C SER A 42 -20.45 -1.30 41.56
N ALA A 43 -20.46 0.04 41.43
CA ALA A 43 -19.71 0.96 42.28
C ALA A 43 -20.68 1.83 43.12
N GLY A 44 -21.62 1.18 43.81
CA GLY A 44 -22.45 1.80 44.84
C GLY A 44 -21.97 1.37 46.23
N ASP A 45 -21.63 2.34 47.06
CA ASP A 45 -21.16 2.18 48.44
C ASP A 45 -22.10 1.35 49.32
N PRO A 46 -21.58 0.51 50.25
CA PRO A 46 -22.38 -0.26 51.19
C PRO A 46 -22.68 0.56 52.45
N GLU A 47 -23.38 1.68 52.33
CA GLU A 47 -23.89 2.42 53.49
C GLU A 47 -25.24 3.03 53.14
N THR A 48 -26.32 2.26 53.35
CA THR A 48 -27.70 2.68 53.65
C THR A 48 -28.67 1.52 53.38
N ALA A 49 -28.76 0.59 54.32
CA ALA A 49 -29.85 -0.38 54.35
C ALA A 49 -30.28 -0.63 55.80
N ALA A 50 -30.77 0.43 56.44
CA ALA A 50 -31.58 0.34 57.64
C ALA A 50 -32.90 1.09 57.36
N ALA A 51 -34.00 0.43 57.75
CA ALA A 51 -35.37 0.92 57.83
C ALA A 51 -36.23 0.87 56.55
N ALA A 52 -37.03 -0.20 56.41
CA ALA A 52 -38.49 -0.12 56.26
C ALA A 52 -39.10 -1.53 56.24
N GLY A 53 -40.08 -1.82 57.11
CA GLY A 53 -40.93 -3.01 56.99
C GLY A 53 -41.43 -3.61 58.30
N GLN A 54 -42.25 -2.88 59.06
CA GLN A 54 -43.36 -3.46 59.84
C GLN A 54 -44.34 -4.08 58.82
N GLU A 55 -45.10 -5.16 59.05
CA GLU A 55 -46.11 -5.35 60.09
C GLU A 55 -46.79 -6.74 59.89
N SER A 56 -47.34 -7.32 60.98
CA SER A 56 -48.55 -8.18 61.04
C SER A 56 -48.47 -9.66 61.49
N ALA A 57 -49.47 -10.00 62.32
CA ALA A 57 -49.90 -11.29 62.91
C ALA A 57 -49.21 -11.68 64.24
N VAL A 58 -49.71 -11.33 65.44
CA VAL A 58 -51.02 -11.55 66.12
C VAL A 58 -51.33 -13.03 66.43
N HIS A 59 -51.56 -13.27 67.74
CA HIS A 59 -52.15 -14.45 68.44
C HIS A 59 -51.21 -15.64 68.71
N ARG A 60 -51.13 -16.23 69.91
CA ARG A 60 -52.09 -16.37 71.03
C ARG A 60 -51.38 -16.91 72.29
N ARG A 61 -51.87 -16.47 73.46
CA ARG A 61 -52.02 -17.18 74.77
C ARG A 61 -50.75 -17.68 75.48
N ALA A 62 -50.44 -17.38 76.75
CA ALA A 62 -51.15 -17.07 78.00
C ALA A 62 -50.84 -18.14 79.06
N ARG A 63 -50.27 -17.66 80.18
CA ARG A 63 -50.39 -18.11 81.58
C ARG A 63 -49.78 -19.45 81.99
N GLY A 64 -49.06 -19.39 83.12
CA GLY A 64 -48.78 -20.56 83.96
C GLY A 64 -47.75 -20.30 85.05
N ARG A 65 -48.08 -19.48 86.07
CA ARG A 65 -47.39 -19.52 87.36
C ARG A 65 -47.76 -20.83 88.07
N ALA A 66 -46.76 -21.58 88.53
CA ALA A 66 -46.91 -22.51 89.66
C ALA A 66 -45.53 -22.81 90.30
N ARG A 67 -45.32 -22.29 91.52
CA ARG A 67 -44.67 -23.05 92.60
C ARG A 67 -45.77 -23.91 93.27
N PRO A 68 -45.51 -24.91 94.14
CA PRO A 68 -44.26 -25.35 94.76
C PRO A 68 -44.08 -26.90 94.75
N THR A 69 -42.96 -27.42 95.26
CA THR A 69 -42.95 -28.31 96.45
C THR A 69 -41.55 -28.82 96.78
N ARG A 70 -41.23 -28.75 98.08
CA ARG A 70 -40.11 -29.42 98.72
C ARG A 70 -40.28 -30.94 98.56
N ARG A 71 -39.27 -31.63 98.04
CA ARG A 71 -39.04 -33.05 98.33
C ARG A 71 -37.53 -33.35 98.44
N THR A 72 -37.14 -33.50 99.71
CA THR A 72 -36.32 -34.59 100.23
C THR A 72 -34.97 -34.90 99.59
N TRP A 73 -33.94 -34.56 100.35
CA TRP A 73 -32.73 -35.35 100.54
C TRP A 73 -32.96 -36.87 100.44
N ARG A 74 -32.49 -37.48 99.34
CA ARG A 74 -32.03 -38.89 99.29
C ARG A 74 -31.32 -39.14 97.95
N HIS A 75 -30.09 -38.65 97.83
CA HIS A 75 -29.19 -39.01 96.72
C HIS A 75 -27.88 -39.63 97.24
N HIS A 76 -27.96 -40.63 98.11
CA HIS A 76 -26.82 -41.49 98.46
C HIS A 76 -27.20 -42.97 98.28
N ALA A 77 -27.48 -43.36 97.03
CA ALA A 77 -27.52 -44.77 96.59
C ALA A 77 -27.41 -44.92 95.06
N ARG A 78 -26.80 -43.95 94.35
CA ARG A 78 -26.66 -44.01 92.87
C ARG A 78 -25.21 -44.08 92.38
N GLY A 79 -24.22 -44.23 93.26
CA GLY A 79 -22.80 -44.39 92.86
C GLY A 79 -22.38 -45.82 92.50
N ARG A 80 -23.12 -46.84 92.96
CA ARG A 80 -22.81 -48.25 92.66
C ARG A 80 -23.43 -48.75 91.34
N ARG A 81 -24.46 -48.07 90.82
CA ARG A 81 -25.19 -48.48 89.60
C ARG A 81 -24.46 -48.15 88.29
N PRO A 82 -23.83 -46.96 88.11
CA PRO A 82 -23.08 -46.63 86.90
C PRO A 82 -21.81 -47.47 86.78
N ARG A 83 -21.03 -47.60 87.86
CA ARG A 83 -19.78 -48.40 87.86
C ARG A 83 -19.99 -49.87 87.54
N ARG A 84 -21.06 -50.48 88.08
CA ARG A 84 -21.42 -51.87 87.75
C ARG A 84 -21.95 -52.01 86.32
N ARG A 85 -22.59 -50.97 85.78
CA ARG A 85 -23.04 -50.93 84.38
C ARG A 85 -21.86 -50.77 83.45
N GLU A 86 -21.03 -49.74 83.63
CA GLU A 86 -19.81 -49.49 82.83
C GLU A 86 -18.83 -50.68 82.87
N ALA A 87 -18.61 -51.30 84.03
CA ALA A 87 -17.80 -52.52 84.13
C ALA A 87 -18.48 -53.76 83.52
N GLY A 88 -19.82 -53.78 83.47
CA GLY A 88 -20.59 -54.81 82.77
C GLY A 88 -20.53 -54.63 81.26
N ASP A 89 -20.70 -53.41 80.78
CA ASP A 89 -20.64 -53.01 79.38
C ASP A 89 -19.23 -53.23 78.82
N GLN A 90 -18.19 -52.95 79.61
CA GLN A 90 -16.80 -53.29 79.29
C GLN A 90 -16.63 -54.80 79.04
N LYS A 91 -17.13 -55.65 79.94
CA LYS A 91 -17.06 -57.12 79.76
C LYS A 91 -17.83 -57.61 78.55
N VAL A 92 -18.98 -56.98 78.25
CA VAL A 92 -19.78 -57.30 77.06
C VAL A 92 -19.04 -56.92 75.78
N LEU A 93 -18.38 -55.75 75.75
CA LEU A 93 -17.58 -55.31 74.62
C LEU A 93 -16.31 -56.16 74.43
N GLU A 94 -15.63 -56.55 75.51
CA GLU A 94 -14.50 -57.50 75.46
C GLU A 94 -14.95 -58.85 74.88
N SER A 95 -16.11 -59.35 75.31
CA SER A 95 -16.68 -60.60 74.78
C SER A 95 -17.05 -60.47 73.30
N LYS A 96 -17.61 -59.32 72.88
CA LYS A 96 -17.95 -59.04 71.48
C LYS A 96 -16.70 -58.91 70.61
N TYR A 97 -15.67 -58.24 71.11
CA TYR A 97 -14.37 -58.14 70.46
C TYR A 97 -13.72 -59.50 70.25
N GLN A 98 -13.68 -60.35 71.30
CA GLN A 98 -13.13 -61.70 71.20
C GLN A 98 -13.86 -62.56 70.16
N ARG A 99 -15.20 -62.49 70.11
CA ARG A 99 -15.99 -63.20 69.09
C ARG A 99 -15.68 -62.71 67.68
N LEU A 100 -15.62 -61.39 67.47
CA LEU A 100 -15.31 -60.81 66.17
C LEU A 100 -13.89 -61.15 65.70
N VAL A 101 -12.91 -61.21 66.61
CA VAL A 101 -11.54 -61.65 66.29
C VAL A 101 -11.48 -63.14 65.93
N GLN A 102 -12.26 -63.99 66.63
CA GLN A 102 -12.38 -65.41 66.27
C GLN A 102 -13.04 -65.60 64.90
N GLU A 103 -14.12 -64.86 64.61
CA GLU A 103 -14.81 -64.84 63.31
C GLU A 103 -13.91 -64.29 62.20
N GLN A 104 -13.09 -63.28 62.48
CA GLN A 104 -12.10 -62.80 61.53
C GLN A 104 -11.08 -63.89 61.17
N ASN A 105 -10.61 -64.68 62.14
CA ASN A 105 -9.64 -65.73 61.88
C ASN A 105 -10.20 -66.85 60.99
N THR A 106 -11.51 -67.14 61.06
CA THR A 106 -12.17 -68.07 60.14
C THR A 106 -12.40 -67.44 58.76
N LEU A 107 -12.73 -66.15 58.71
CA LEU A 107 -12.96 -65.40 57.46
C LEU A 107 -11.66 -65.11 56.68
N LYS A 108 -10.48 -65.11 57.32
CA LYS A 108 -9.17 -64.99 56.65
C LYS A 108 -8.88 -66.14 55.68
N ALA A 109 -9.41 -67.33 55.95
CA ALA A 109 -9.17 -68.53 55.15
C ALA A 109 -10.13 -68.66 53.95
N LEU A 110 -11.16 -67.81 53.86
CA LEU A 110 -12.20 -67.88 52.83
C LEU A 110 -11.99 -66.84 51.73
N PRO A 111 -12.34 -67.12 50.45
CA PRO A 111 -12.20 -66.16 49.35
C PRO A 111 -13.10 -64.92 49.44
N ASN A 112 -14.01 -64.88 50.42
CA ASN A 112 -15.03 -63.84 50.56
C ASN A 112 -14.45 -62.54 51.16
N LYS A 113 -13.88 -61.70 50.29
CA LYS A 113 -13.23 -60.44 50.66
C LYS A 113 -14.18 -59.38 51.24
N THR A 114 -15.48 -59.44 50.97
CA THR A 114 -16.48 -58.47 51.47
C THR A 114 -16.78 -58.69 52.94
N LYS A 115 -17.13 -59.92 53.35
CA LYS A 115 -17.39 -60.26 54.76
C LYS A 115 -16.15 -60.06 55.65
N TYR A 116 -14.96 -60.29 55.10
CA TYR A 116 -13.71 -60.03 55.81
C TYR A 116 -13.49 -58.54 56.10
N LYS A 117 -13.79 -57.65 55.14
CA LYS A 117 -13.71 -56.19 55.33
C LYS A 117 -14.76 -55.68 56.31
N GLU A 118 -15.98 -56.23 56.28
CA GLU A 118 -17.03 -55.91 57.26
C GLU A 118 -16.62 -56.32 58.68
N SER A 119 -16.02 -57.51 58.84
CA SER A 119 -15.45 -57.96 60.12
C SER A 119 -14.32 -57.05 60.61
N GLN A 120 -13.45 -56.56 59.70
CA GLN A 120 -12.41 -55.60 60.04
C GLN A 120 -12.97 -54.27 60.56
N LEU A 121 -14.01 -53.73 59.91
CA LEU A 121 -14.67 -52.50 60.34
C LEU A 121 -15.36 -52.69 61.71
N ALA A 122 -16.07 -53.81 61.91
CA ALA A 122 -16.73 -54.11 63.18
C ALA A 122 -15.73 -54.27 64.35
N ILE A 123 -14.56 -54.87 64.11
CA ILE A 123 -13.49 -54.96 65.11
C ILE A 123 -12.96 -53.57 65.46
N MET A 124 -12.74 -52.71 64.45
CA MET A 124 -12.28 -51.34 64.67
C MET A 124 -13.28 -50.54 65.51
N ASP A 125 -14.58 -50.65 65.20
CA ASP A 125 -15.63 -49.95 65.93
C ASP A 125 -15.72 -50.40 67.40
N VAL A 126 -15.71 -51.72 67.65
CA VAL A 126 -15.72 -52.26 69.03
C VAL A 126 -14.45 -51.90 69.78
N THR A 127 -13.29 -51.79 69.10
CA THR A 127 -12.04 -51.34 69.73
C THR A 127 -12.13 -49.88 70.17
N ASN A 128 -12.70 -49.02 69.33
CA ASN A 128 -12.92 -47.61 69.65
C ASN A 128 -13.90 -47.45 70.82
N GLU A 129 -14.99 -48.22 70.84
CA GLU A 129 -15.95 -48.25 71.96
C GLU A 129 -15.31 -48.73 73.27
N LEU A 130 -14.46 -49.78 73.21
CA LEU A 130 -13.68 -50.28 74.36
C LEU A 130 -12.76 -49.20 74.94
N GLN A 131 -12.02 -48.50 74.08
CA GLN A 131 -11.12 -47.44 74.52
C GLN A 131 -11.91 -46.28 75.17
N GLN A 132 -13.04 -45.91 74.58
CA GLN A 132 -13.89 -44.85 75.11
C GLN A 132 -14.50 -45.21 76.46
N ASN A 133 -15.00 -46.45 76.63
CA ASN A 133 -15.52 -46.93 77.91
C ASN A 133 -14.43 -47.07 78.98
N THR A 134 -13.24 -47.53 78.61
CA THR A 134 -12.08 -47.61 79.53
C THR A 134 -11.67 -46.21 80.01
N TYR A 135 -11.67 -45.22 79.12
CA TYR A 135 -11.39 -43.83 79.45
C TYR A 135 -12.45 -43.23 80.40
N VAL A 136 -13.74 -43.47 80.12
CA VAL A 136 -14.86 -43.02 80.98
C VAL A 136 -14.75 -43.65 82.37
N LEU A 137 -14.47 -44.95 82.46
CA LEU A 137 -14.29 -45.65 83.73
C LEU A 137 -13.12 -45.08 84.54
N ALA A 138 -11.97 -44.86 83.92
CA ALA A 138 -10.79 -44.29 84.57
C ALA A 138 -11.05 -42.86 85.08
N ARG A 139 -11.73 -42.03 84.28
CA ARG A 139 -12.13 -40.68 84.66
C ARG A 139 -13.12 -40.68 85.83
N ASN A 140 -14.09 -41.60 85.81
CA ASN A 140 -15.05 -41.78 86.90
C ASN A 140 -14.38 -42.26 88.18
N LEU A 141 -13.36 -43.12 88.11
CA LEU A 141 -12.59 -43.54 89.27
C LEU A 141 -11.78 -42.40 89.88
N LYS A 142 -11.23 -41.51 89.03
CA LYS A 142 -10.41 -40.36 89.45
C LYS A 142 -11.23 -39.20 90.02
N SER A 143 -12.50 -39.07 89.65
CA SER A 143 -13.38 -37.95 90.06
C SER A 143 -14.05 -38.12 91.42
N HIS A 144 -13.88 -39.26 92.09
CA HIS A 144 -14.46 -39.50 93.41
C HIS A 144 -13.42 -39.30 94.53
N PRO A 145 -13.64 -38.36 95.47
CA PRO A 145 -12.77 -38.17 96.63
C PRO A 145 -12.66 -39.46 97.46
N SER A 146 -11.45 -39.82 97.87
CA SER A 146 -11.23 -40.98 98.72
C SER A 146 -11.99 -40.80 100.04
N VAL A 147 -12.88 -41.74 100.37
CA VAL A 147 -13.64 -41.74 101.62
C VAL A 147 -12.69 -41.66 102.82
N ALA A 148 -11.52 -42.29 102.72
CA ALA A 148 -10.46 -42.22 103.74
C ALA A 148 -9.91 -40.79 103.92
N GLN A 149 -9.72 -40.04 102.84
CA GLN A 149 -9.21 -38.67 102.90
C GLN A 149 -10.24 -37.70 103.47
N ASN A 150 -11.52 -37.88 103.15
CA ASN A 150 -12.60 -37.10 103.76
C ASN A 150 -12.73 -37.39 105.26
N LEU A 151 -12.62 -38.65 105.68
CA LEU A 151 -12.64 -39.02 107.09
C LEU A 151 -11.45 -38.44 107.85
N LEU A 152 -10.25 -38.47 107.26
CA LEU A 152 -9.06 -37.85 107.83
C LEU A 152 -9.25 -36.34 108.01
N LYS A 153 -9.77 -35.66 106.97
CA LYS A 153 -10.07 -34.22 107.03
C LYS A 153 -11.06 -33.89 108.16
N ILE A 154 -12.17 -34.62 108.24
CA ILE A 154 -13.18 -34.43 109.30
C ILE A 154 -12.55 -34.64 110.68
N GLN A 155 -11.70 -35.66 110.83
CA GLN A 155 -11.01 -35.91 112.09
C GLN A 155 -10.07 -34.75 112.46
N THR A 156 -9.29 -34.25 111.50
CA THR A 156 -8.41 -33.10 111.73
C THR A 156 -9.18 -31.82 112.08
N GLU A 157 -10.27 -31.51 111.36
CA GLU A 157 -11.12 -30.35 111.63
C GLU A 157 -11.81 -30.45 113.00
N ARG A 158 -12.23 -31.65 113.38
CA ARG A 158 -12.81 -31.91 114.70
C ARG A 158 -11.77 -31.68 115.80
N SER A 159 -10.55 -32.19 115.63
CA SER A 159 -9.47 -32.00 116.59
C SER A 159 -9.05 -30.54 116.72
N THR A 160 -8.95 -29.79 115.61
CA THR A 160 -8.62 -28.36 115.64
C THR A 160 -9.74 -27.54 116.28
N LEU A 161 -11.01 -27.83 115.98
CA LEU A 161 -12.16 -27.18 116.61
C LEU A 161 -12.22 -27.46 118.11
N GLN A 162 -12.00 -28.72 118.52
CA GLN A 162 -11.95 -29.08 119.93
C GLN A 162 -10.83 -28.33 120.66
N ALA A 163 -9.64 -28.25 120.06
CA ALA A 163 -8.52 -27.48 120.61
C ALA A 163 -8.85 -25.98 120.72
N LEU A 164 -9.51 -25.40 119.72
CA LEU A 164 -9.98 -24.01 119.76
C LEU A 164 -11.00 -23.80 120.88
N ILE A 165 -12.04 -24.63 120.98
CA ILE A 165 -13.05 -24.53 122.06
C ILE A 165 -12.41 -24.68 123.44
N SER A 166 -11.48 -25.62 123.62
CA SER A 166 -10.77 -25.75 124.90
C SER A 166 -9.87 -24.55 125.20
N LYS A 167 -9.30 -23.89 124.19
CA LYS A 167 -8.54 -22.65 124.35
C LYS A 167 -9.45 -21.48 124.72
N THR A 168 -10.61 -21.34 124.06
CA THR A 168 -11.56 -20.25 124.33
C THR A 168 -12.24 -20.38 125.69
N ILE A 169 -12.58 -21.60 126.13
CA ILE A 169 -13.08 -21.83 127.49
C ILE A 169 -12.06 -21.39 128.54
N ARG A 170 -10.76 -21.57 128.28
CA ARG A 170 -9.70 -21.07 129.18
C ARG A 170 -9.62 -19.55 129.15
N GLU A 171 -9.58 -18.94 127.97
CA GLU A 171 -9.54 -17.48 127.82
C GLU A 171 -10.77 -16.79 128.45
N LEU A 172 -11.96 -17.41 128.39
CA LEU A 172 -13.19 -16.87 128.98
C LEU A 172 -13.15 -16.84 130.52
N LYS A 173 -12.40 -17.75 131.17
CA LYS A 173 -12.16 -17.68 132.62
C LYS A 173 -11.31 -16.44 132.98
N GLU A 174 -10.56 -15.93 132.02
CA GLU A 174 -9.77 -14.69 132.10
C GLU A 174 -10.50 -13.49 131.47
N TYR A 175 -11.80 -13.63 131.18
CA TYR A 175 -12.65 -12.63 130.52
C TYR A 175 -12.17 -12.19 129.11
N ARG A 176 -11.47 -13.06 128.36
CA ARG A 176 -11.02 -12.82 126.98
C ARG A 176 -11.47 -13.92 126.01
N PHE A 177 -11.36 -13.67 124.71
CA PHE A 177 -11.67 -14.65 123.65
C PHE A 177 -10.89 -14.42 122.34
N ASP A 178 -9.70 -13.83 122.44
CA ASP A 178 -8.90 -13.36 121.30
C ASP A 178 -8.60 -14.48 120.29
N SER A 179 -8.42 -15.72 120.76
CA SER A 179 -8.14 -16.86 119.85
C SER A 179 -9.34 -17.23 118.98
N LEU A 180 -10.57 -17.11 119.49
CA LEU A 180 -11.78 -17.32 118.70
C LEU A 180 -11.93 -16.22 117.66
N SER A 181 -11.72 -14.96 118.07
CA SER A 181 -11.84 -13.81 117.17
C SER A 181 -10.83 -13.91 116.02
N ALA A 182 -9.56 -14.15 116.34
CA ALA A 182 -8.49 -14.26 115.35
C ALA A 182 -8.72 -15.43 114.37
N THR A 183 -9.14 -16.60 114.85
CA THR A 183 -9.42 -17.75 113.98
C THR A 183 -10.63 -17.52 113.08
N VAL A 184 -11.70 -16.91 113.59
CA VAL A 184 -12.88 -16.55 112.79
C VAL A 184 -12.52 -15.53 111.71
N GLU A 185 -11.73 -14.50 112.06
CA GLU A 185 -11.23 -13.53 111.09
C GLU A 185 -10.37 -14.18 110.01
N GLU A 186 -9.47 -15.08 110.38
CA GLU A 186 -8.60 -15.76 109.43
C GLU A 186 -9.38 -16.68 108.49
N GLU A 187 -10.36 -17.44 108.99
CA GLU A 187 -11.26 -18.23 108.15
C GLU A 187 -12.11 -17.36 107.23
N TYR A 188 -12.53 -16.17 107.68
CA TYR A 188 -13.19 -15.20 106.82
C TYR A 188 -12.26 -14.66 105.72
N ARG A 189 -11.01 -14.34 106.05
CA ARG A 189 -9.98 -13.92 105.07
C ARG A 189 -9.72 -15.02 104.04
N LYS A 190 -9.50 -16.27 104.47
CA LYS A 190 -9.31 -17.43 103.58
C LYS A 190 -10.51 -17.62 102.64
N LYS A 191 -11.73 -17.54 103.18
CA LYS A 191 -12.97 -17.62 102.38
C LYS A 191 -13.07 -16.50 101.35
N ASN A 192 -12.68 -15.28 101.70
CA ASN A 192 -12.70 -14.14 100.77
C ASN A 192 -11.65 -14.27 99.67
N ILE A 193 -10.43 -14.68 100.00
CA ILE A 193 -9.37 -14.96 99.01
C ILE A 193 -9.87 -16.03 98.02
N LEU A 194 -10.39 -17.15 98.52
CA LEU A 194 -10.92 -18.21 97.66
C LEU A 194 -12.06 -17.71 96.75
N LYS A 195 -12.99 -16.91 97.28
CA LYS A 195 -14.07 -16.30 96.48
C LYS A 195 -13.51 -15.39 95.38
N ASN A 196 -12.53 -14.55 95.70
CA ASN A 196 -11.90 -13.64 94.74
C ASN A 196 -11.17 -14.41 93.65
N THR A 197 -10.42 -15.46 94.00
CA THR A 197 -9.75 -16.33 93.04
C THR A 197 -10.76 -17.01 92.11
N ILE A 198 -11.88 -17.53 92.64
CA ILE A 198 -12.95 -18.13 91.82
C ILE A 198 -13.57 -17.10 90.87
N GLN A 199 -13.77 -15.86 91.32
CA GLN A 199 -14.31 -14.80 90.47
C GLN A 199 -13.33 -14.40 89.36
N GLN A 200 -12.04 -14.27 89.67
CA GLN A 200 -10.98 -14.00 88.69
C GLN A 200 -10.86 -15.14 87.67
N GLU A 201 -10.91 -16.39 88.12
CA GLU A 201 -10.88 -17.56 87.24
C GLU A 201 -12.10 -17.56 86.29
N LYS A 202 -13.31 -17.27 86.81
CA LYS A 202 -14.51 -17.15 85.97
C LYS A 202 -14.39 -16.03 84.93
N ALA A 203 -13.91 -14.86 85.31
CA ALA A 203 -13.70 -13.74 84.39
C ALA A 203 -12.67 -14.08 83.31
N ALA A 204 -11.56 -14.73 83.69
CA ALA A 204 -10.55 -15.19 82.75
C ALA A 204 -11.10 -16.26 81.78
N MET A 205 -11.93 -17.20 82.27
CA MET A 205 -12.60 -18.20 81.43
C MET A 205 -13.59 -17.55 80.45
N GLU A 206 -14.32 -16.52 80.86
CA GLU A 206 -15.23 -15.78 79.99
C GLU A 206 -14.47 -15.02 78.91
N MET A 207 -13.37 -14.37 79.26
CA MET A 207 -12.47 -13.71 78.31
C MET A 207 -11.88 -14.71 77.32
N LEU A 208 -11.39 -15.86 77.79
CA LEU A 208 -10.83 -16.90 76.92
C LEU A 208 -11.88 -17.45 75.94
N LYS A 209 -13.14 -17.62 76.38
CA LYS A 209 -14.25 -17.97 75.48
C LYS A 209 -14.56 -16.87 74.47
N GLY A 210 -14.41 -15.60 74.86
CA GLY A 210 -14.52 -14.44 73.97
C GLY A 210 -13.48 -14.49 72.86
N LEU A 211 -12.21 -14.58 73.24
CA LEU A 211 -11.08 -14.67 72.32
C LEU A 211 -11.15 -15.90 71.41
N GLN A 212 -11.60 -17.05 71.92
CA GLN A 212 -11.81 -18.24 71.09
C GLN A 212 -12.90 -18.03 70.02
N ARG A 213 -13.96 -17.30 70.34
CA ARG A 213 -15.00 -16.94 69.36
C ARG A 213 -14.48 -15.94 68.33
N GLU A 214 -13.77 -14.91 68.77
CA GLU A 214 -13.15 -13.92 67.87
C GLU A 214 -12.18 -14.58 66.90
N LEU A 215 -11.28 -15.43 67.40
CA LEU A 215 -10.35 -16.20 66.58
C LEU A 215 -11.07 -17.13 65.60
N GLY A 216 -12.20 -17.73 66.01
CA GLY A 216 -13.04 -18.54 65.14
C GLY A 216 -13.66 -17.74 64.00
N ASN A 217 -14.23 -16.57 64.32
CA ASN A 217 -14.83 -15.66 63.35
C ASN A 217 -13.79 -15.12 62.37
N GLU A 218 -12.63 -14.70 62.85
CA GLU A 218 -11.56 -14.16 62.01
C GLU A 218 -11.03 -15.19 61.01
N LYS A 219 -10.93 -16.47 61.43
CA LYS A 219 -10.59 -17.57 60.50
C LYS A 219 -11.63 -17.76 59.40
N VAL A 220 -12.92 -17.61 59.70
CA VAL A 220 -13.99 -17.71 58.71
C VAL A 220 -13.88 -16.57 57.71
N VAL A 221 -13.77 -15.33 58.20
CA VAL A 221 -13.62 -14.14 57.35
C VAL A 221 -12.38 -14.25 56.45
N LEU A 222 -11.25 -14.69 56.98
CA LEU A 222 -10.03 -14.89 56.17
C LEU A 222 -10.20 -15.95 55.08
N GLU A 223 -10.89 -17.06 55.35
CA GLU A 223 -11.18 -18.06 54.32
C GLU A 223 -12.19 -17.55 53.28
N GLU A 224 -13.18 -16.75 53.68
CA GLU A 224 -14.09 -16.08 52.75
C GLU A 224 -13.33 -15.12 51.82
N GLU A 225 -12.50 -14.23 52.37
CA GLU A 225 -11.68 -13.31 51.57
C GLU A 225 -10.72 -14.05 50.62
N LYS A 226 -10.13 -15.16 51.08
CA LYS A 226 -9.25 -16.00 50.25
C LYS A 226 -10.01 -16.64 49.10
N ASN A 227 -11.24 -17.09 49.34
CA ASN A 227 -12.11 -17.65 48.30
C ASN A 227 -12.55 -16.58 47.30
N GLU A 228 -12.90 -15.38 47.77
CA GLU A 228 -13.23 -14.23 46.91
C GLU A 228 -12.04 -13.84 46.02
N ARG A 229 -10.85 -13.70 46.61
CA ARG A 229 -9.62 -13.41 45.85
C ARG A 229 -9.31 -14.52 44.84
N ALA A 230 -9.51 -15.79 45.20
CA ALA A 230 -9.33 -16.91 44.28
C ALA A 230 -10.31 -16.84 43.09
N LEU A 231 -11.57 -16.45 43.32
CA LEU A 231 -12.55 -16.24 42.26
C LEU A 231 -12.14 -15.10 41.32
N VAL A 232 -11.69 -13.97 41.88
CA VAL A 232 -11.19 -12.83 41.07
C VAL A 232 -9.97 -13.25 40.24
N ILE A 233 -9.04 -13.99 40.81
CA ILE A 233 -7.89 -14.52 40.08
C ILE A 233 -8.34 -15.41 38.92
N GLN A 234 -9.34 -16.27 39.13
CA GLN A 234 -9.87 -17.13 38.07
C GLN A 234 -10.54 -16.31 36.95
N GLN A 235 -11.38 -15.34 37.29
CA GLN A 235 -12.00 -14.44 36.30
C GLN A 235 -10.95 -13.68 35.49
N LEU A 236 -9.90 -13.16 36.15
CA LEU A 236 -8.80 -12.48 35.46
C LEU A 236 -8.03 -13.43 34.53
N LYS A 237 -7.78 -14.68 34.93
CA LYS A 237 -7.18 -15.68 34.05
C LYS A 237 -8.04 -15.95 32.82
N ASP A 238 -9.34 -16.13 32.99
CA ASP A 238 -10.27 -16.40 31.91
C ASP A 238 -10.33 -15.21 30.93
N THR A 239 -10.38 -13.98 31.44
CA THR A 239 -10.35 -12.77 30.58
C THR A 239 -9.03 -12.62 29.81
N ILE A 240 -7.89 -12.94 30.42
CA ILE A 240 -6.59 -12.96 29.74
C ILE A 240 -6.59 -14.01 28.62
N GLN A 241 -7.10 -15.21 28.88
CA GLN A 241 -7.19 -16.26 27.88
C GLN A 241 -8.12 -15.86 26.72
N GLU A 242 -9.27 -15.25 27.01
CA GLU A 242 -10.19 -14.74 25.99
C GLU A 242 -9.53 -13.66 25.12
N ILE A 243 -8.87 -12.68 25.75
CA ILE A 243 -8.16 -11.61 25.03
C ILE A 243 -7.04 -12.19 24.17
N ASN A 244 -6.28 -13.17 24.67
CA ASN A 244 -5.21 -13.81 23.91
C ASN A 244 -5.75 -14.60 22.72
N ALA A 245 -6.82 -15.37 22.90
CA ALA A 245 -7.47 -16.11 21.82
C ALA A 245 -8.02 -15.17 20.74
N LEU A 246 -8.70 -14.09 21.14
CA LEU A 246 -9.21 -13.08 20.23
C LEU A 246 -8.07 -12.39 19.48
N THR A 247 -7.05 -11.91 20.20
CA THR A 247 -5.92 -11.18 19.60
C THR A 247 -5.15 -12.05 18.61
N THR A 248 -4.86 -13.32 18.96
CA THR A 248 -4.16 -14.23 18.04
C THR A 248 -5.00 -14.55 16.80
N SER A 249 -6.32 -14.69 16.93
CA SER A 249 -7.22 -14.88 15.79
C SER A 249 -7.31 -13.63 14.90
N GLU A 250 -7.42 -12.43 15.50
CA GLU A 250 -7.45 -11.15 14.78
C GLU A 250 -6.12 -10.91 14.06
N GLN A 251 -4.98 -11.17 14.70
CA GLN A 251 -3.67 -11.07 14.06
C GLN A 251 -3.54 -12.02 12.85
N LYS A 252 -3.99 -13.27 12.96
CA LYS A 252 -3.99 -14.22 11.85
C LYS A 252 -4.89 -13.75 10.70
N TYR A 253 -6.06 -13.21 11.02
CA TYR A 253 -6.98 -12.67 10.03
C TYR A 253 -6.37 -11.46 9.30
N ILE A 254 -5.87 -10.47 10.04
CA ILE A 254 -5.26 -9.26 9.49
C ILE A 254 -4.07 -9.64 8.60
N LYS A 255 -3.18 -10.52 9.04
CA LYS A 255 -2.03 -10.98 8.23
C LYS A 255 -2.46 -11.64 6.91
N LYS A 256 -3.53 -12.43 6.92
CA LYS A 256 -4.07 -13.06 5.70
C LYS A 256 -4.70 -12.01 4.78
N GLU A 257 -5.47 -11.09 5.34
CA GLU A 257 -6.13 -10.01 4.60
C GLU A 257 -5.13 -9.07 3.96
N THR A 258 -4.10 -8.62 4.70
CA THR A 258 -3.04 -7.74 4.17
C THR A 258 -2.25 -8.45 3.08
N LYS A 259 -1.85 -9.71 3.29
CA LYS A 259 -1.11 -10.48 2.28
C LYS A 259 -1.94 -10.69 1.00
N ALA A 260 -3.23 -10.97 1.11
CA ALA A 260 -4.12 -11.09 -0.05
C ALA A 260 -4.31 -9.75 -0.77
N HIS A 261 -4.45 -8.66 -0.01
CA HIS A 261 -4.57 -7.32 -0.56
C HIS A 261 -3.29 -6.91 -1.30
N GLU A 262 -2.12 -7.09 -0.67
CA GLU A 262 -0.81 -6.84 -1.28
C GLU A 262 -0.61 -7.64 -2.55
N ALA A 263 -0.94 -8.94 -2.56
CA ALA A 263 -0.85 -9.78 -3.75
C ALA A 263 -1.76 -9.26 -4.89
N SER A 264 -3.01 -8.89 -4.57
CA SER A 264 -3.94 -8.34 -5.55
C SER A 264 -3.46 -6.99 -6.10
N VAL A 265 -2.97 -6.09 -5.26
CA VAL A 265 -2.46 -4.79 -5.69
C VAL A 265 -1.21 -4.96 -6.53
N ARG A 266 -0.28 -5.83 -6.11
CA ARG A 266 0.93 -6.14 -6.85
C ARG A 266 0.60 -6.68 -8.25
N GLN A 267 -0.35 -7.60 -8.36
CA GLN A 267 -0.78 -8.13 -9.67
C GLN A 267 -1.37 -7.02 -10.54
N GLN A 268 -2.21 -6.14 -9.99
CA GLN A 268 -2.76 -5.01 -10.75
C GLN A 268 -1.68 -4.05 -11.23
N CYS A 269 -0.70 -3.74 -10.38
CA CYS A 269 0.44 -2.90 -10.78
C CYS A 269 1.26 -3.57 -11.87
N GLN A 270 1.58 -4.86 -11.73
CA GLN A 270 2.33 -5.62 -12.75
C GLN A 270 1.61 -5.65 -14.10
N MET A 271 0.29 -5.86 -14.12
CA MET A 271 -0.48 -5.83 -15.37
C MET A 271 -0.46 -4.44 -16.02
N LYS A 272 -0.53 -3.36 -15.22
CA LYS A 272 -0.43 -1.98 -15.74
C LYS A 272 0.96 -1.66 -16.26
N GLU A 273 2.00 -2.08 -15.53
CA GLU A 273 3.39 -1.93 -15.96
C GLU A 273 3.65 -2.65 -17.29
N GLN A 274 3.16 -3.89 -17.43
CA GLN A 274 3.27 -4.65 -18.68
C GLN A 274 2.53 -3.95 -19.83
N ALA A 275 1.29 -3.48 -19.61
CA ALA A 275 0.55 -2.76 -20.64
C ALA A 275 1.28 -1.48 -21.11
N LEU A 276 1.85 -0.71 -20.17
CA LEU A 276 2.64 0.48 -20.50
C LEU A 276 3.96 0.13 -21.21
N GLN A 277 4.59 -0.99 -20.86
CA GLN A 277 5.79 -1.48 -21.56
C GLN A 277 5.47 -1.89 -23.00
N GLU A 278 4.35 -2.57 -23.23
CA GLU A 278 3.87 -2.92 -24.57
C GLU A 278 3.54 -1.67 -25.39
N GLU A 279 2.85 -0.69 -24.80
CA GLU A 279 2.55 0.60 -25.45
C GLU A 279 3.84 1.35 -25.81
N LYS A 280 4.80 1.42 -24.89
CA LYS A 280 6.12 2.01 -25.16
C LYS A 280 6.81 1.31 -26.33
N ALA A 281 6.83 -0.02 -26.36
CA ALA A 281 7.45 -0.77 -27.44
C ALA A 281 6.74 -0.53 -28.79
N ASN A 282 5.41 -0.41 -28.79
CA ASN A 282 4.63 -0.09 -29.99
C ASN A 282 4.94 1.32 -30.50
N LEU A 283 4.98 2.31 -29.62
CA LEU A 283 5.33 3.69 -29.97
C LEU A 283 6.76 3.79 -30.51
N GLN A 284 7.71 3.05 -29.92
CA GLN A 284 9.09 2.99 -30.43
C GLN A 284 9.13 2.42 -31.85
N LYS A 285 8.39 1.33 -32.12
CA LYS A 285 8.28 0.78 -33.48
C LYS A 285 7.67 1.76 -34.47
N GLN A 286 6.64 2.52 -34.06
CA GLN A 286 6.04 3.55 -34.91
C GLN A 286 7.05 4.66 -35.22
N ILE A 287 7.78 5.15 -34.23
CA ILE A 287 8.83 6.16 -34.44
C ILE A 287 9.89 5.63 -35.44
N GLU A 288 10.35 4.39 -35.28
CA GLU A 288 11.31 3.79 -36.22
C GLU A 288 10.76 3.67 -37.64
N GLN A 289 9.46 3.39 -37.80
CA GLN A 289 8.80 3.32 -39.10
C GLN A 289 8.69 4.71 -39.75
N GLU A 290 8.28 5.72 -38.98
CA GLU A 290 8.19 7.10 -39.44
C GLU A 290 9.57 7.66 -39.83
N LEU A 291 10.61 7.38 -39.06
CA LEU A 291 11.99 7.75 -39.40
C LEU A 291 12.41 7.11 -40.73
N LYS A 292 12.17 5.81 -40.92
CA LYS A 292 12.49 5.12 -42.19
C LYS A 292 11.68 5.68 -43.36
N ALA A 293 10.42 6.03 -43.15
CA ALA A 293 9.59 6.64 -44.18
C ALA A 293 10.12 8.04 -44.55
N HIS A 294 10.46 8.84 -43.54
CA HIS A 294 11.07 10.15 -43.70
C HIS A 294 12.37 10.07 -44.51
N ASP A 295 13.30 9.18 -44.12
CA ASP A 295 14.58 9.00 -44.83
C ASP A 295 14.35 8.69 -46.31
N LYS A 296 13.43 7.76 -46.63
CA LYS A 296 13.09 7.41 -48.03
C LYS A 296 12.48 8.58 -48.79
N ILE A 297 11.63 9.38 -48.15
CA ILE A 297 11.04 10.57 -48.78
C ILE A 297 12.14 11.59 -49.07
N VAL A 298 13.04 11.84 -48.12
CA VAL A 298 14.17 12.77 -48.29
C VAL A 298 15.10 12.28 -49.40
N GLU A 299 15.45 10.99 -49.43
CA GLU A 299 16.23 10.38 -50.51
C GLU A 299 15.56 10.58 -51.88
N PHE A 300 14.26 10.30 -51.99
CA PHE A 300 13.50 10.51 -53.23
C PHE A 300 13.51 11.98 -53.67
N LEU A 301 13.24 12.91 -52.77
CA LEU A 301 13.23 14.34 -53.07
C LEU A 301 14.61 14.85 -53.46
N ASN A 302 15.67 14.41 -52.79
CA ASN A 302 17.05 14.76 -53.15
C ASN A 302 17.42 14.20 -54.53
N HIS A 303 16.98 12.98 -54.86
CA HIS A 303 17.19 12.41 -56.19
C HIS A 303 16.48 13.22 -57.28
N GLN A 304 15.20 13.54 -57.08
CA GLN A 304 14.42 14.39 -58.00
C GLN A 304 15.05 15.78 -58.16
N ARG A 305 15.47 16.39 -57.07
CA ARG A 305 16.18 17.67 -57.08
C ARG A 305 17.47 17.57 -57.91
N SER A 306 18.28 16.55 -57.71
CA SER A 306 19.52 16.34 -58.47
C SER A 306 19.25 16.14 -59.97
N GLN A 307 18.20 15.41 -60.34
CA GLN A 307 17.79 15.26 -61.74
C GLN A 307 17.41 16.60 -62.38
N LEU A 308 16.63 17.42 -61.67
CA LEU A 308 16.26 18.76 -62.15
C LEU A 308 17.48 19.69 -62.25
N GLU A 309 18.39 19.64 -61.27
CA GLU A 309 19.65 20.39 -61.31
C GLU A 309 20.51 19.99 -62.53
N GLN A 310 20.59 18.69 -62.85
CA GLN A 310 21.27 18.19 -64.04
C GLN A 310 20.59 18.66 -65.34
N GLN A 311 19.25 18.64 -65.40
CA GLN A 311 18.51 19.15 -66.57
C GLN A 311 18.75 20.65 -66.75
N ILE A 312 18.72 21.43 -65.68
CA ILE A 312 19.02 22.87 -65.73
C ILE A 312 20.43 23.09 -66.28
N GLN A 313 21.43 22.36 -65.77
CA GLN A 313 22.80 22.44 -66.26
C GLN A 313 22.91 22.09 -67.75
N GLN A 314 22.25 21.02 -68.20
CA GLN A 314 22.21 20.63 -69.61
C GLN A 314 21.59 21.72 -70.49
N TRP A 315 20.47 22.32 -70.06
CA TRP A 315 19.82 23.40 -70.79
C TRP A 315 20.64 24.68 -70.81
N MET A 316 21.35 25.00 -69.72
CA MET A 316 22.28 26.13 -69.66
C MET A 316 23.41 25.97 -70.67
N VAL A 317 24.09 24.82 -70.67
CA VAL A 317 25.18 24.53 -71.62
C VAL A 317 24.66 24.60 -73.06
N LYS A 318 23.52 23.96 -73.34
CA LYS A 318 22.92 24.01 -74.68
C LYS A 318 22.57 25.43 -75.11
N TYR A 319 22.01 26.24 -74.20
CA TYR A 319 21.71 27.64 -74.48
C TYR A 319 22.97 28.45 -74.78
N GLU A 320 24.04 28.26 -74.01
CA GLU A 320 25.34 28.88 -74.27
C GLU A 320 25.91 28.44 -75.63
N GLU A 321 25.91 27.15 -75.94
CA GLU A 321 26.36 26.62 -77.24
C GLU A 321 25.54 27.17 -78.42
N ASP A 322 24.20 27.15 -78.32
CA ASP A 322 23.31 27.65 -79.37
C ASP A 322 23.46 29.17 -79.56
N THR A 323 23.62 29.94 -78.47
CA THR A 323 23.85 31.39 -78.54
C THR A 323 25.21 31.73 -79.12
N GLU A 324 26.27 30.99 -78.75
CA GLU A 324 27.58 31.12 -79.37
C GLU A 324 27.56 30.74 -80.86
N ALA A 325 26.88 29.66 -81.23
CA ALA A 325 26.74 29.24 -82.63
C ALA A 325 26.02 30.33 -83.45
N LYS A 326 24.93 30.89 -82.92
CA LYS A 326 24.22 32.00 -83.58
C LYS A 326 25.04 33.29 -83.62
N ALA A 327 25.82 33.58 -82.58
CA ALA A 327 26.74 34.72 -82.60
C ALA A 327 27.83 34.55 -83.68
N LYS A 328 28.38 33.33 -83.82
CA LYS A 328 29.34 32.98 -84.89
C LYS A 328 28.71 33.11 -86.27
N GLU A 329 27.52 32.55 -86.49
CA GLU A 329 26.78 32.70 -87.76
C GLU A 329 26.51 34.17 -88.11
N LEU A 330 26.12 34.99 -87.12
CA LEU A 330 25.92 36.43 -87.31
C LEU A 330 27.21 37.14 -87.68
N GLU A 331 28.33 36.78 -87.04
CA GLU A 331 29.64 37.35 -87.35
C GLU A 331 30.11 36.96 -88.75
N ASP A 332 29.95 35.69 -89.14
CA ASP A 332 30.25 35.22 -90.50
C ASP A 332 29.40 35.97 -91.55
N LEU A 333 28.11 36.20 -91.28
CA LEU A 333 27.23 36.97 -92.17
C LEU A 333 27.65 38.44 -92.26
N LYS A 334 28.06 39.05 -91.15
CA LYS A 334 28.60 40.42 -91.14
C LYS A 334 29.90 40.49 -91.94
N GLN A 335 30.79 39.53 -91.78
CA GLN A 335 32.04 39.46 -92.55
C GLN A 335 31.78 39.29 -94.04
N ARG A 336 30.85 38.39 -94.44
CA ARG A 336 30.45 38.24 -95.85
C ARG A 336 29.84 39.51 -96.41
N ARG A 337 28.95 40.17 -95.64
CA ARG A 337 28.36 41.46 -96.03
C ARG A 337 29.44 42.53 -96.22
N ALA A 338 30.41 42.61 -95.31
CA ALA A 338 31.53 43.55 -95.43
C ALA A 338 32.36 43.26 -96.68
N GLN A 339 32.73 42.00 -96.93
CA GLN A 339 33.45 41.60 -98.15
C GLN A 339 32.68 41.91 -99.43
N ASP A 340 31.37 41.69 -99.45
CA ASP A 340 30.55 42.00 -100.62
C ASP A 340 30.37 43.51 -100.81
N LEU A 341 30.38 44.28 -99.72
CA LEU A 341 30.38 45.74 -99.75
C LEU A 341 31.72 46.27 -100.29
N ASP A 342 32.86 45.73 -99.84
CA ASP A 342 34.19 46.06 -100.37
C ASP A 342 34.27 45.77 -101.88
N LYS A 343 33.80 44.58 -102.33
CA LYS A 343 33.73 44.24 -103.76
C LYS A 343 32.83 45.20 -104.53
N TYR A 344 31.69 45.59 -103.95
CA TYR A 344 30.77 46.52 -104.59
C TYR A 344 31.43 47.89 -104.76
N GLU A 345 32.10 48.40 -103.72
CA GLU A 345 32.87 49.63 -103.78
C GLU A 345 34.00 49.55 -104.83
N GLU A 346 34.74 48.44 -104.90
CA GLU A 346 35.72 48.23 -105.96
C GLU A 346 35.10 48.24 -107.37
N LEU A 347 33.93 47.63 -107.55
CA LEU A 347 33.24 47.63 -108.83
C LEU A 347 32.77 49.03 -109.20
N VAL A 348 32.24 49.79 -108.24
CA VAL A 348 31.84 51.20 -108.45
C VAL A 348 33.03 52.01 -108.94
N VAL A 349 34.18 51.92 -108.26
CA VAL A 349 35.41 52.61 -108.70
C VAL A 349 35.81 52.18 -110.12
N LYS A 350 35.77 50.88 -110.43
CA LYS A 350 36.05 50.37 -111.79
C LYS A 350 35.06 50.90 -112.84
N TYR A 351 33.77 51.03 -112.51
CA TYR A 351 32.78 51.62 -113.40
C TYR A 351 33.03 53.11 -113.61
N GLU A 352 33.34 53.87 -112.56
CA GLU A 352 33.72 55.28 -112.65
C GLU A 352 35.00 55.48 -113.51
N GLU A 353 35.99 54.61 -113.36
CA GLU A 353 37.20 54.59 -114.21
C GLU A 353 36.86 54.30 -115.68
N LEU A 354 36.01 53.31 -115.96
CA LEU A 354 35.57 53.00 -117.32
C LEU A 354 34.72 54.11 -117.92
N GLU A 355 33.84 54.74 -117.14
CA GLU A 355 33.07 55.90 -117.56
C GLU A 355 33.99 57.06 -117.92
N ARG A 356 35.01 57.36 -117.11
CA ARG A 356 36.06 58.33 -117.45
C ARG A 356 36.76 57.99 -118.76
N ILE A 357 37.16 56.73 -118.97
CA ILE A 357 37.79 56.31 -120.23
C ILE A 357 36.84 56.50 -121.43
N VAL A 358 35.55 56.21 -121.27
CA VAL A 358 34.55 56.41 -122.33
C VAL A 358 34.30 57.89 -122.60
N GLU A 359 34.27 58.73 -121.56
CA GLU A 359 34.19 60.18 -121.69
C GLU A 359 35.42 60.73 -122.40
N ASP A 360 36.62 60.30 -122.02
CA ASP A 360 37.88 60.64 -122.68
C ASP A 360 37.90 60.18 -124.16
N ASP A 361 37.41 58.98 -124.48
CA ASP A 361 37.28 58.50 -125.87
C ASP A 361 36.24 59.31 -126.66
N ARG A 362 35.12 59.71 -126.01
CA ARG A 362 34.12 60.60 -126.64
C ARG A 362 34.71 61.99 -126.89
N GLU A 363 35.47 62.55 -125.95
CA GLU A 363 36.13 63.84 -126.11
C GLU A 363 37.20 63.80 -127.20
N THR A 364 38.05 62.78 -127.23
CA THR A 364 39.06 62.62 -128.28
C THR A 364 38.42 62.44 -129.64
N ARG A 365 37.35 61.65 -129.78
CA ARG A 365 36.57 61.56 -131.03
C ARG A 365 35.92 62.89 -131.42
N ARG A 366 35.41 63.67 -130.46
CA ARG A 366 34.88 65.02 -130.72
C ARG A 366 35.99 65.96 -131.23
N LYS A 367 37.15 65.98 -130.57
CA LYS A 367 38.32 66.78 -130.99
C LYS A 367 38.78 66.40 -132.40
N VAL A 368 38.93 65.10 -132.69
CA VAL A 368 39.28 64.61 -134.04
C VAL A 368 38.22 65.00 -135.08
N ALA A 369 36.92 64.91 -134.74
CA ALA A 369 35.84 65.32 -135.65
C ALA A 369 35.81 66.83 -135.90
N GLU A 370 36.13 67.65 -134.90
CA GLU A 370 36.28 69.11 -135.04
C GLU A 370 37.48 69.47 -135.91
N GLU A 371 38.63 68.83 -135.71
CA GLU A 371 39.81 69.00 -136.57
C GLU A 371 39.50 68.62 -138.03
N GLN A 372 38.76 67.54 -138.26
CA GLN A 372 38.31 67.14 -139.60
C GLN A 372 37.33 68.16 -140.21
N ARG A 373 36.43 68.74 -139.41
CA ARG A 373 35.51 69.80 -139.88
C ARG A 373 36.29 71.06 -140.25
N GLU A 374 37.28 71.46 -139.45
CA GLU A 374 38.15 72.59 -139.78
C GLU A 374 38.93 72.34 -141.08
N LEU A 375 39.53 71.16 -141.22
CA LEU A 375 40.21 70.75 -142.46
C LEU A 375 39.26 70.81 -143.66
N ALA A 376 38.01 70.34 -143.52
CA ALA A 376 37.01 70.40 -144.58
C ALA A 376 36.60 71.85 -144.95
N VAL A 377 36.55 72.76 -143.97
CA VAL A 377 36.32 74.20 -144.23
C VAL A 377 37.52 74.83 -144.94
N LYS A 378 38.75 74.53 -144.49
CA LYS A 378 40.00 74.96 -145.13
C LYS A 378 40.08 74.43 -146.57
N ASP A 379 39.66 73.19 -146.82
CA ASP A 379 39.62 72.58 -148.15
C ASP A 379 38.52 73.19 -149.04
N LYS A 380 37.34 73.50 -148.49
CA LYS A 380 36.29 74.27 -149.19
C LYS A 380 36.75 75.68 -149.57
N ALA A 381 37.49 76.36 -148.69
CA ALA A 381 38.08 77.67 -148.97
C ALA A 381 39.12 77.57 -150.10
N CYS A 382 40.03 76.61 -150.05
CA CYS A 382 40.96 76.31 -151.15
C CYS A 382 40.24 76.06 -152.48
N ARG A 383 39.18 75.23 -152.48
CA ARG A 383 38.38 74.96 -153.69
C ARG A 383 37.61 76.18 -154.21
N ARG A 384 37.25 77.15 -153.35
CA ARG A 384 36.65 78.44 -153.76
C ARG A 384 37.67 79.35 -154.41
N ILE A 385 38.87 79.46 -153.84
CA ILE A 385 39.99 80.23 -154.41
C ILE A 385 40.40 79.64 -155.77
N GLN A 386 40.55 78.31 -155.87
CA GLN A 386 40.87 77.63 -157.13
C GLN A 386 39.78 77.84 -158.19
N ARG A 387 38.49 77.85 -157.82
CA ARG A 387 37.39 78.14 -158.76
C ARG A 387 37.35 79.60 -159.20
N TRP A 388 37.59 80.56 -158.31
CA TRP A 388 37.64 81.99 -158.64
C TRP A 388 38.78 82.30 -159.59
N TRP A 389 39.98 81.76 -159.33
CA TRP A 389 41.12 81.88 -160.26
C TRP A 389 40.72 81.34 -161.64
N ARG A 390 40.29 80.07 -161.74
CA ARG A 390 39.98 79.42 -163.03
C ARG A 390 38.94 80.19 -163.85
N ARG A 391 37.98 80.86 -163.20
CA ARG A 391 36.94 81.69 -163.85
C ARG A 391 37.48 83.02 -164.38
N LEU A 392 38.52 83.57 -163.77
CA LEU A 392 39.22 84.78 -164.22
C LEU A 392 40.15 84.50 -165.43
N ARG A 393 40.64 83.26 -165.61
CA ARG A 393 41.41 82.86 -166.83
C ARG A 393 40.55 82.75 -168.09
N SER A 394 39.28 82.41 -167.94
CA SER A 394 38.43 81.93 -169.03
C SER A 394 37.64 83.01 -169.79
N VAL A 395 37.88 84.30 -169.54
CA VAL A 395 37.15 85.41 -170.22
C VAL A 395 38.03 86.24 -171.16
N LYS A 396 39.32 85.91 -171.34
CA LYS A 396 40.26 86.72 -172.15
C LYS A 396 40.74 86.14 -173.49
N LEU A 397 40.23 85.04 -174.04
CA LEU A 397 40.68 84.61 -175.38
C LEU A 397 39.76 83.56 -176.06
N VAL A 398 39.47 83.79 -177.37
CA VAL A 398 38.97 82.85 -178.42
C VAL A 398 37.43 82.71 -178.49
N GLU A 399 36.66 83.17 -179.49
CA GLU A 399 36.87 83.40 -180.94
C GLU A 399 37.71 82.35 -181.68
N ALA A 400 36.99 81.39 -182.28
CA ALA A 400 37.39 80.49 -183.36
C ALA A 400 38.42 79.37 -183.04
N LYS A 401 37.93 78.13 -182.91
CA LYS A 401 38.11 77.03 -183.90
C LYS A 401 37.79 75.62 -183.34
N SER A 402 37.03 74.88 -184.16
CA SER A 402 37.19 73.46 -184.55
C SER A 402 37.15 72.29 -183.53
N ALA A 403 36.23 71.36 -183.84
CA ALA A 403 36.47 69.93 -184.13
C ALA A 403 36.43 68.82 -183.02
N LYS A 404 35.57 67.84 -183.35
CA LYS A 404 35.70 66.35 -183.23
C LYS A 404 35.33 65.60 -181.93
N LYS A 405 34.47 64.59 -182.16
CA LYS A 405 34.15 63.31 -181.45
C LYS A 405 35.42 62.48 -181.08
N PRO A 406 35.32 61.21 -180.57
CA PRO A 406 34.63 60.61 -179.39
C PRO A 406 35.52 59.54 -178.64
N ALA A 407 34.89 58.68 -177.82
CA ALA A 407 35.29 57.31 -177.38
C ALA A 407 36.09 57.20 -176.04
N LYS A 408 36.06 56.14 -175.21
CA LYS A 408 35.41 54.81 -175.15
C LYS A 408 35.79 54.16 -173.79
N SER A 409 34.89 53.37 -173.17
CA SER A 409 35.15 52.07 -172.44
C SER A 409 36.11 52.09 -171.21
N ALA A 410 36.20 51.15 -170.26
CA ALA A 410 35.69 49.80 -169.96
C ALA A 410 35.91 49.55 -168.44
N LYS A 411 35.01 48.90 -167.68
CA LYS A 411 35.02 47.47 -167.26
C LYS A 411 36.27 46.97 -166.48
N LYS A 412 36.08 46.52 -165.21
CA LYS A 412 36.57 45.27 -164.50
C LYS A 412 36.41 45.50 -162.97
N LYS A 413 35.72 44.71 -162.13
CA LYS A 413 35.67 43.26 -161.75
C LYS A 413 36.81 42.79 -160.84
N GLY A 414 36.43 42.30 -159.66
CA GLY A 414 37.16 41.38 -158.75
C GLY A 414 37.33 41.95 -157.33
N SER A 415 37.39 41.19 -156.22
CA SER A 415 37.23 39.77 -155.88
C SER A 415 37.85 39.59 -154.47
N GLY A 416 37.25 38.76 -153.60
CA GLY A 416 37.95 38.11 -152.45
C GLY A 416 37.53 38.63 -151.07
N LYS A 417 37.03 37.89 -150.05
CA LYS A 417 37.02 36.47 -149.60
C LYS A 417 37.96 36.21 -148.40
N LYS A 418 37.34 35.72 -147.29
CA LYS A 418 37.89 34.91 -146.15
C LYS A 418 38.80 35.68 -145.15
N SER A 419 38.83 35.41 -143.85
CA SER A 419 38.60 34.19 -143.06
C SER A 419 38.58 34.47 -141.53
N ALA A 420 37.85 33.60 -140.79
CA ALA A 420 38.16 32.92 -139.50
C ALA A 420 38.78 33.73 -138.31
N LYS A 421 38.52 33.46 -137.02
CA LYS A 421 38.50 32.18 -136.29
C LYS A 421 38.10 32.46 -134.83
N ALA A 422 37.27 31.60 -134.22
CA ALA A 422 37.17 31.43 -132.76
C ALA A 422 38.49 30.78 -132.21
N PRO A 423 38.78 30.60 -130.89
CA PRO A 423 37.91 29.80 -129.98
C PRO A 423 38.04 29.98 -128.43
N LYS A 424 37.06 29.39 -127.72
CA LYS A 424 37.13 28.50 -126.52
C LYS A 424 37.92 28.84 -125.23
N LYS A 425 37.17 28.59 -124.12
CA LYS A 425 37.42 27.67 -122.96
C LYS A 425 37.98 28.23 -121.64
N GLY A 426 37.31 27.82 -120.55
CA GLY A 426 37.91 27.49 -119.25
C GLY A 426 37.10 28.03 -118.06
N LYS A 427 36.27 27.20 -117.40
CA LYS A 427 36.56 26.58 -116.09
C LYS A 427 36.88 27.60 -114.97
N LYS A 428 35.92 27.86 -114.08
CA LYS A 428 35.71 27.13 -112.83
C LYS A 428 34.33 27.46 -112.28
#